data_AF-A0A4Y3VXC1-F1
#
_entry.id   AF-A0A4Y3VXC1-F1
#
_cell.length_a   1.000
_cell.length_b   1.000
_cell.length_c   1.000
_cell.angle_alpha   90.00
_cell.angle_beta   90.00
_cell.angle_gamma   90.00
#
_symmetry.space_group_name_H-M   'P 1'
#
loop_
_entity.id
_entity.type
_entity.pdbx_description
1 polymer ?
#
loop_
_entity_poly.entity_id
_entity_poly.type
_entity_poly.pdbx_seq_one_letter_code
_entity_poly.pdbx_strand_id
1 'polypeptide(L)'
;MALVVTGEQAGLFATGGTVCSGRVGEVSDRQTIRLTCTQGKDKRGTGTVDSVSATTLKVTWDGGLGEETYTKAESGQMPSGLPTAGLGS
;
A
#
# COMPACT_ATOMS: atom_id res chain seq x y z
N MET A 1 4.61 -4.72 -7.75
CA MET A 1 3.86 -4.58 -6.48
C MET A 1 2.73 -3.58 -6.71
N ALA A 2 1.62 -3.70 -5.98
CA ALA A 2 0.47 -2.83 -6.10
C ALA A 2 0.00 -2.38 -4.72
N LEU A 3 -0.16 -1.07 -4.53
CA LEU A 3 -0.79 -0.48 -3.35
C LEU A 3 -2.19 -0.01 -3.75
N VAL A 4 -3.20 -0.53 -3.07
CA VAL A 4 -4.60 -0.22 -3.29
C VAL A 4 -5.12 0.51 -2.05
N VAL A 5 -5.72 1.68 -2.27
CA VAL A 5 -6.33 2.49 -1.20
C VAL A 5 -7.80 2.70 -1.56
N THR A 6 -8.70 2.33 -0.65
CA THR A 6 -10.14 2.49 -0.81
C THR A 6 -10.73 3.11 0.46
N GLY A 7 -11.11 4.38 0.39
CA GLY A 7 -11.47 5.15 1.58
C GLY A 7 -10.33 5.16 2.59
N GLU A 8 -10.61 4.65 3.79
CA GLU A 8 -9.62 4.54 4.88
C GLU A 8 -8.81 3.22 4.83
N GLN A 9 -9.16 2.28 3.96
CA GLN A 9 -8.48 0.97 3.88
C GLN A 9 -7.32 1.01 2.89
N ALA A 10 -6.24 0.31 3.23
CA ALA A 10 -5.06 0.15 2.38
C ALA A 10 -4.61 -1.31 2.31
N GLY A 11 -4.24 -1.76 1.12
CA GLY A 11 -3.72 -3.10 0.87
C GLY A 11 -2.52 -3.06 -0.07
N LEU A 12 -1.45 -3.78 0.27
CA LEU A 12 -0.26 -3.90 -0.55
C LEU A 12 -0.05 -5.34 -0.99
N PHE A 13 0.15 -5.53 -2.29
CA PHE A 13 0.40 -6.81 -2.93
C PHE A 13 1.77 -6.78 -3.58
N ALA A 14 2.74 -7.46 -2.97
CA ALA A 14 4.09 -7.54 -3.51
C ALA A 14 4.30 -8.84 -4.30
N THR A 15 5.18 -8.76 -5.29
CA THR A 15 5.66 -9.94 -6.03
C THR A 15 6.34 -10.90 -5.05
N GLY A 16 5.89 -12.15 -5.00
CA GLY A 16 6.34 -13.15 -4.03
C GLY A 16 5.27 -13.61 -3.02
N GLY A 17 4.02 -13.14 -3.16
CA GLY A 17 2.89 -13.60 -2.35
C GLY A 17 2.73 -12.87 -1.01
N THR A 18 3.57 -11.86 -0.72
CA THR A 18 3.37 -10.97 0.42
C THR A 18 2.13 -10.12 0.18
N VAL A 19 1.16 -10.27 1.08
CA VAL A 19 -0.02 -9.43 1.19
C VAL A 19 0.04 -8.69 2.52
N CYS A 20 -0.03 -7.38 2.45
CA CYS A 20 -0.14 -6.51 3.62
C CYS A 20 -1.50 -5.82 3.59
N SER A 21 -2.14 -5.74 4.74
CA SER A 21 -3.44 -5.07 4.90
C SER A 21 -3.37 -4.05 6.02
N GLY A 22 -4.16 -3.00 5.93
CA GLY A 22 -4.15 -1.96 6.93
C GLY A 22 -5.00 -0.77 6.55
N ARG A 23 -4.59 0.41 7.02
CA ARG A 23 -5.37 1.63 6.90
C ARG A 23 -4.53 2.84 6.58
N VAL A 24 -5.17 3.81 5.94
CA VAL A 24 -4.69 5.18 5.86
C VAL A 24 -5.03 5.87 7.18
N GLY A 25 -4.14 6.72 7.66
CA GLY A 25 -4.36 7.60 8.78
C GLY A 25 -3.70 8.95 8.55
N GLU A 26 -3.71 9.80 9.57
CA GLU A 26 -3.08 11.10 9.53
C GLU A 26 -2.31 11.32 10.82
N VAL A 27 -1.08 11.84 10.71
CA VAL A 27 -0.22 12.20 11.84
C VAL A 27 0.41 13.55 11.53
N SER A 28 0.15 14.54 12.39
CA SER A 28 0.71 15.90 12.23
C SER A 28 0.47 16.46 10.82
N ASP A 29 -0.80 16.45 10.38
CA ASP A 29 -1.23 16.96 9.07
C ASP A 29 -0.60 16.25 7.86
N ARG A 30 0.00 15.07 8.07
CA ARG A 30 0.56 14.23 7.01
C ARG A 30 -0.18 12.91 6.92
N GLN A 31 -0.56 12.53 5.72
CA GLN A 31 -1.15 11.20 5.48
C GLN A 31 -0.11 10.10 5.73
N THR A 32 -0.56 9.05 6.40
CA THR A 32 0.25 7.88 6.73
C THR A 32 -0.48 6.61 6.32
N ILE A 33 0.28 5.57 6.01
CA ILE A 33 -0.24 4.24 5.68
C ILE A 33 0.36 3.28 6.70
N ARG A 34 -0.51 2.59 7.43
CA ARG A 34 -0.08 1.57 8.38
C ARG A 34 -0.57 0.21 7.92
N LEU A 35 0.37 -0.66 7.56
CA LEU A 35 0.14 -2.00 7.05
C LEU A 35 0.66 -3.05 8.04
N THR A 36 0.03 -4.22 7.99
CA THR A 36 0.48 -5.44 8.65
C THR A 36 0.56 -6.52 7.58
N CYS A 37 1.73 -7.13 7.44
CA CYS A 37 2.01 -8.17 6.44
C CYS A 37 1.95 -9.56 7.07
N THR A 38 1.29 -10.51 6.40
CA THR A 38 1.10 -11.89 6.91
C THR A 38 2.40 -12.67 7.12
N GLN A 39 3.49 -12.30 6.45
CA GLN A 39 4.78 -12.97 6.58
C GLN A 39 5.68 -12.39 7.69
N GLY A 40 5.25 -11.33 8.40
CA GLY A 40 5.86 -10.85 9.66
C GLY A 40 7.27 -10.26 9.58
N LYS A 41 7.90 -10.20 8.40
CA LYS A 41 9.29 -9.71 8.20
C LYS A 41 9.40 -8.61 7.15
N ASP A 42 8.29 -8.23 6.55
CA ASP A 42 8.27 -7.15 5.59
C ASP A 42 8.38 -5.82 6.33
N LYS A 43 9.40 -5.05 5.99
CA LYS A 43 9.68 -3.72 6.54
C LYS A 43 8.59 -2.68 6.23
N ARG A 44 7.52 -3.06 5.51
CA ARG A 44 6.38 -2.21 5.12
C ARG A 44 5.34 -2.20 6.24
N GLY A 45 5.72 -1.59 7.36
CA GLY A 45 4.85 -1.44 8.54
C GLY A 45 4.14 -0.08 8.56
N THR A 46 4.92 0.98 8.70
CA THR A 46 4.42 2.37 8.65
C THR A 46 5.09 3.08 7.49
N GLY A 47 4.31 3.81 6.69
CA GLY A 47 4.81 4.66 5.63
C GLY A 47 4.18 6.04 5.69
N THR A 48 4.95 7.07 5.39
CA THR A 48 4.47 8.44 5.26
C THR A 48 4.24 8.75 3.78
N VAL A 49 3.09 9.34 3.45
CA VAL A 49 2.82 9.79 2.08
C VAL A 49 3.58 11.08 1.84
N ASP A 50 4.56 11.05 0.94
CA ASP A 50 5.35 12.23 0.58
C ASP A 50 4.63 13.10 -0.43
N SER A 51 3.99 12.46 -1.43
CA SER A 51 3.24 13.17 -2.46
C SER A 51 2.18 12.29 -3.12
N VAL A 52 1.09 12.95 -3.53
CA VAL A 52 0.03 12.37 -4.34
C VAL A 52 -0.09 13.20 -5.59
N SER A 53 0.00 12.56 -6.76
CA SER A 53 -0.24 13.18 -8.05
C SER A 53 -1.44 12.53 -8.74
N ALA A 54 -1.78 13.01 -9.95
CA ALA A 54 -2.84 12.41 -10.75
C ALA A 54 -2.58 10.92 -11.06
N THR A 55 -1.32 10.52 -11.21
CA THR A 55 -0.92 9.18 -11.67
C THR A 55 0.00 8.45 -10.72
N THR A 56 0.51 9.10 -9.68
CA THR A 56 1.49 8.51 -8.76
C THR A 56 1.18 8.79 -7.30
N LEU A 57 1.55 7.85 -6.44
CA LEU A 57 1.55 7.95 -5.00
C LEU A 57 2.94 7.60 -4.50
N LYS A 58 3.55 8.49 -3.75
CA LYS A 58 4.91 8.35 -3.22
C LYS A 58 4.85 8.14 -1.72
N VAL A 59 5.48 7.08 -1.23
CA VAL A 59 5.45 6.68 0.18
C VAL A 59 6.87 6.37 0.65
N THR A 60 7.29 7.00 1.74
CA THR A 60 8.51 6.64 2.46
C THR A 60 8.18 5.69 3.59
N TRP A 61 8.69 4.47 3.52
CA TRP A 61 8.50 3.43 4.54
C TRP A 61 9.55 3.51 5.63
N ASP A 62 9.09 3.40 6.88
CA ASP A 62 9.94 3.16 8.03
C ASP A 62 10.68 1.81 7.94
N GLY A 63 11.72 1.62 8.76
CA GLY A 63 12.45 0.35 8.82
C GLY A 63 13.52 0.16 7.73
N GLY A 64 13.83 1.22 6.98
CA GLY A 64 14.97 1.25 6.04
C GLY A 64 14.68 0.66 4.67
N LEU A 65 13.41 0.57 4.26
CA LEU A 65 13.03 0.38 2.86
C LEU A 65 13.21 1.67 2.05
N GLY A 66 13.03 2.81 2.72
CA GLY A 66 13.10 4.11 2.07
C GLY A 66 11.87 4.38 1.21
N GLU A 67 12.11 5.09 0.13
CA GLU A 67 11.08 5.65 -0.73
C GLU A 67 10.60 4.64 -1.78
N GLU A 68 9.29 4.40 -1.83
CA GLU A 68 8.63 3.63 -2.88
C GLU A 68 7.62 4.51 -3.64
N THR A 69 7.61 4.40 -4.97
CA THR A 69 6.65 5.09 -5.84
C THR A 69 5.67 4.07 -6.42
N TYR A 70 4.39 4.34 -6.27
CA TYR A 70 3.30 3.54 -6.80
C TYR A 70 2.56 4.30 -7.90
N THR A 71 2.19 3.61 -8.97
CA THR A 71 1.31 4.18 -10.00
C THR A 71 -0.14 3.98 -9.58
N LYS A 72 -0.91 5.08 -9.60
CA LYS A 72 -2.34 5.05 -9.35
C LYS A 72 -3.01 4.36 -10.55
N ALA A 73 -3.79 3.32 -10.28
CA ALA A 73 -4.65 2.75 -11.31
C ALA A 73 -5.72 3.78 -11.70
N GLU A 74 -6.05 3.87 -12.99
CA GLU A 74 -7.17 4.71 -13.43
C GLU A 74 -8.46 4.27 -12.72
N SER A 75 -9.22 5.26 -12.28
CA SER A 75 -10.33 5.16 -11.32
C SER A 75 -11.13 3.86 -11.37
N GLY A 76 -11.12 3.12 -10.26
CA GLY A 76 -11.98 1.96 -10.01
C GLY A 76 -11.47 0.63 -10.57
N GLN A 77 -10.41 0.64 -11.37
CA GLN A 77 -9.88 -0.59 -11.96
C GLN A 77 -8.79 -1.18 -11.06
N MET A 78 -9.08 -2.32 -10.42
CA MET A 78 -8.05 -3.10 -9.75
C MET A 78 -6.92 -3.42 -10.75
N PRO A 79 -5.64 -3.31 -10.35
CA PRO A 79 -4.53 -3.73 -11.19
C PRO A 79 -4.75 -5.17 -11.68
N SER A 80 -4.76 -5.37 -12.99
CA SER A 80 -4.81 -6.70 -13.59
C SER A 80 -3.55 -7.46 -13.17
N GLY A 81 -3.71 -8.52 -12.38
CA GLY A 81 -2.59 -9.29 -11.81
C GLY A 81 -2.55 -9.35 -10.28
N LEU A 82 -3.52 -8.77 -9.58
CA LEU A 82 -3.78 -9.14 -8.19
C LEU A 82 -4.15 -10.63 -8.12
N PRO A 83 -3.56 -11.41 -7.20
CA PRO A 83 -4.04 -12.75 -6.94
C PRO A 83 -5.45 -12.65 -6.33
N THR A 84 -6.48 -12.78 -7.14
CA THR A 84 -7.88 -12.95 -6.72
C THR A 84 -8.17 -14.33 -6.16
N ALA A 85 -7.19 -15.24 -6.21
CA ALA A 85 -7.26 -16.55 -5.57
C ALA A 85 -7.09 -16.40 -4.05
N GLY A 86 -8.21 -16.23 -3.32
CA GLY A 86 -8.20 -16.30 -1.85
C GLY A 86 -9.32 -15.56 -1.12
N LEU A 87 -10.14 -14.75 -1.79
CA LEU A 87 -11.38 -14.22 -1.19
C LEU A 87 -12.47 -15.30 -1.26
N GLY A 88 -12.22 -16.43 -0.59
CA GLY A 88 -13.16 -17.52 -0.40
C GLY A 88 -14.17 -17.17 0.70
N SER A 89 -15.40 -17.62 0.45
CA SER A 89 -16.70 -17.35 1.10
C SER A 89 -16.77 -17.38 2.63
#